data_AF-A0A962GRU7-F1
#
_entry.id   AF-A0A962GRU7-F1
#
_cell.length_a   1.000
_cell.length_b   1.000
_cell.length_c   1.000
_cell.angle_alpha   90.00
_cell.angle_beta   90.00
_cell.angle_gamma   90.00
#
_symmetry.space_group_name_H-M   'P 1'
#
loop_
_entity.id
_entity.type
_entity.pdbx_description
1 polymer ?
#
loop_
_entity_poly.entity_id
_entity_poly.type
_entity_poly.pdbx_seq_one_letter_code
_entity_poly.pdbx_strand_id
1 'polypeptide(L)'
;MSKNKRAVLISIVNENGKFRIKLDDVAYQEGSPPTWTQKEHYTSKLLPEGAFEELNFEEKELADFGYSILARLAAFRKCGEI
;
A
#
# COMPACT_ATOMS: atom_id res chain seq x y z
N MET A 1 -14.45 21.67 7.80
CA MET A 1 -13.29 21.24 6.98
C MET A 1 -13.53 19.78 6.62
N SER A 2 -13.61 19.46 5.33
CA SER A 2 -13.61 18.06 4.88
C SER A 2 -12.32 17.43 5.38
N LYS A 3 -12.41 16.34 6.16
CA LYS A 3 -11.22 15.61 6.58
C LYS A 3 -10.67 14.92 5.33
N ASN A 4 -9.48 15.30 4.89
CA ASN A 4 -8.77 14.59 3.83
C ASN A 4 -8.56 13.14 4.29
N LYS A 5 -9.41 12.21 3.86
CA LYS A 5 -9.23 10.79 4.19
C LYS A 5 -8.11 10.24 3.33
N ARG A 6 -7.14 9.58 3.96
CA ARG A 6 -6.08 8.80 3.33
C ARG A 6 -6.24 7.33 3.65
N ALA A 7 -5.72 6.50 2.76
CA ALA A 7 -5.59 5.07 2.98
C ALA A 7 -4.29 4.55 2.38
N VAL A 8 -3.87 3.37 2.80
CA VAL A 8 -2.80 2.61 2.16
C VAL A 8 -3.45 1.68 1.15
N LEU A 9 -3.09 1.82 -0.13
CA LEU A 9 -3.44 0.90 -1.19
C LEU A 9 -2.31 -0.12 -1.35
N ILE A 10 -2.65 -1.41 -1.21
CA ILE A 10 -1.74 -2.50 -1.53
C ILE A 10 -2.16 -3.08 -2.87
N SER A 11 -1.26 -3.05 -3.86
CA SER A 11 -1.51 -3.53 -5.22
C SER A 11 -0.51 -4.59 -5.62
N ILE A 12 -0.93 -5.53 -6.45
CA ILE A 12 -0.06 -6.53 -7.08
C ILE A 12 -0.15 -6.33 -8.60
N VAL A 13 0.98 -6.17 -9.26
CA VAL A 13 1.08 -5.99 -10.70
C VAL A 13 1.97 -7.07 -11.29
N ASN A 14 1.50 -7.77 -12.33
CA ASN A 14 2.35 -8.68 -13.09
C ASN A 14 3.26 -7.86 -14.03
N GLU A 15 4.56 -8.04 -13.91
CA GLU A 15 5.60 -7.44 -14.73
C GLU A 15 6.48 -8.54 -15.32
N ASN A 16 6.08 -9.09 -16.46
CA ASN A 16 6.83 -10.09 -17.24
C ASN A 16 7.23 -11.34 -16.42
N GLY A 17 6.26 -11.99 -15.76
CA GLY A 17 6.51 -13.23 -14.98
C GLY A 17 7.10 -12.96 -13.58
N LYS A 18 7.01 -11.71 -13.12
CA LYS A 18 7.30 -11.29 -11.75
C LYS A 18 6.10 -10.53 -11.20
N PHE A 19 5.89 -10.59 -9.90
CA PHE A 19 4.88 -9.77 -9.23
C PHE A 19 5.53 -8.60 -8.51
N ARG A 20 5.10 -7.39 -8.85
CA ARG A 20 5.42 -6.20 -8.07
C ARG A 20 4.31 -5.93 -7.07
N ILE A 21 4.63 -6.06 -5.80
CA ILE A 21 3.76 -5.60 -4.71
C ILE A 21 4.09 -4.12 -4.46
N LYS A 22 3.07 -3.27 -4.48
CA LYS A 22 3.18 -1.84 -4.19
C LYS A 22 2.36 -1.49 -2.95
N LEU A 23 2.93 -0.64 -2.11
CA LEU A 23 2.22 0.12 -1.08
C LEU A 23 2.21 1.58 -1.52
N ASP A 24 1.02 2.12 -1.73
CA ASP A 24 0.80 3.49 -2.15
C ASP A 24 -0.11 4.21 -1.17
N ASP A 25 0.11 5.51 -0.98
CA ASP A 25 -0.85 6.36 -0.30
C ASP A 25 -1.91 6.79 -1.31
N VAL A 26 -3.18 6.60 -0.95
CA VAL A 26 -4.32 7.11 -1.70
C VAL A 26 -5.08 8.14 -0.87
N ALA A 27 -5.66 9.14 -1.53
CA ALA A 27 -6.54 10.09 -0.88
C ALA A 27 -7.95 10.02 -1.47
N TYR A 28 -8.94 10.14 -0.60
CA TYR A 28 -10.33 10.24 -0.95
C TYR A 28 -10.63 11.64 -1.45
N GLN A 29 -11.27 11.72 -2.61
CA GLN A 29 -11.80 12.96 -3.16
C GLN A 29 -13.33 12.87 -3.15
N GLU A 30 -13.94 13.76 -2.38
CA GLU A 30 -15.39 13.96 -2.40
C GLU A 30 -15.80 14.55 -3.77
N GLY A 31 -16.83 13.98 -4.38
CA GLY A 31 -17.26 14.30 -5.75
C GLY A 31 -18.42 13.39 -6.21
N SER A 32 -18.79 13.47 -7.48
CA SER A 32 -19.81 12.61 -8.10
C SER A 32 -19.31 12.07 -9.44
N PRO A 33 -18.76 10.83 -9.49
CA PRO A 33 -18.62 9.89 -8.39
C PRO A 33 -17.47 10.26 -7.43
N PRO A 34 -17.53 9.82 -6.16
CA PRO A 34 -16.38 9.90 -5.26
C PRO A 34 -15.26 8.99 -5.75
N THR A 35 -14.02 9.42 -5.64
CA THR A 35 -12.86 8.66 -6.14
C THR A 35 -11.74 8.57 -5.11
N TRP A 36 -10.95 7.50 -5.22
CA TRP A 36 -9.65 7.39 -4.57
C TRP A 36 -8.58 7.62 -5.62
N THR A 37 -7.64 8.52 -5.34
CA THR A 37 -6.53 8.82 -6.24
C THR A 37 -5.22 8.53 -5.55
N GLN A 38 -4.30 7.87 -6.25
CA GLN A 38 -2.93 7.72 -5.78
C GLN A 38 -2.30 9.11 -5.57
N LYS A 39 -1.66 9.29 -4.41
CA LYS A 39 -0.97 10.53 -4.04
C LYS A 39 0.53 10.33 -4.00
N GLU A 40 0.99 9.26 -3.36
CA GLU A 40 2.41 9.02 -3.16
C GLU A 40 2.69 7.51 -3.29
N HIS A 41 3.81 7.18 -3.93
CA HIS A 41 4.36 5.83 -3.87
C HIS A 41 5.16 5.67 -2.58
N TYR A 42 4.76 4.76 -1.69
CA TYR A 42 5.48 4.55 -0.44
C TYR A 42 6.61 3.55 -0.59
N THR A 43 6.32 2.34 -1.06
CA THR A 43 7.35 1.33 -1.32
C THR A 43 6.84 0.26 -2.30
N SER A 44 7.77 -0.43 -2.96
CA SER A 44 7.45 -1.63 -3.72
C SER A 44 8.51 -2.70 -3.58
N LYS A 45 8.09 -3.94 -3.79
CA LYS A 45 8.97 -5.11 -3.86
C LYS A 45 8.62 -5.90 -5.12
N LEU A 46 9.64 -6.27 -5.88
CA LEU A 46 9.50 -7.16 -7.03
C LEU A 46 9.87 -8.58 -6.60
N LEU A 47 8.98 -9.53 -6.86
CA LEU A 47 9.10 -10.92 -6.46
C LEU A 47 9.01 -11.83 -7.69
N PRO A 48 9.73 -12.96 -7.70
CA PRO A 48 9.42 -14.05 -8.62
C PRO A 48 7.97 -14.52 -8.43
N GLU A 49 7.29 -14.90 -9.51
CA GLU A 49 5.91 -15.40 -9.47
C GLU A 49 5.74 -16.56 -8.48
N GLY A 50 6.62 -17.57 -8.53
CA GLY A 50 6.56 -18.72 -7.63
C GLY A 50 6.78 -18.40 -6.15
N ALA A 51 7.50 -17.32 -5.81
CA ALA A 51 7.70 -16.92 -4.41
C ALA A 51 6.38 -16.45 -3.76
N PHE A 52 5.48 -15.86 -4.56
CA PHE A 52 4.19 -15.40 -4.08
C PHE A 52 3.20 -16.56 -3.90
N GLU A 53 3.19 -17.53 -4.82
CA GLU A 53 2.30 -18.70 -4.76
C GLU A 53 2.63 -19.63 -3.60
N GLU A 54 3.93 -19.83 -3.33
CA GLU A 54 4.40 -20.71 -2.26
C GLU A 54 4.40 -20.04 -0.88
N LEU A 55 4.05 -18.75 -0.80
CA LEU A 55 4.20 -17.91 0.40
C LEU A 55 5.59 -18.03 1.03
N ASN A 56 6.62 -18.21 0.19
CA ASN A 56 7.99 -18.45 0.61
C ASN A 56 8.69 -17.13 0.93
N PHE A 57 8.26 -16.53 2.03
CA PHE A 57 8.79 -15.28 2.57
C PHE A 57 9.53 -15.55 3.88
N GLU A 58 10.66 -14.87 4.09
CA GLU A 58 11.32 -14.91 5.38
C GLU A 58 10.46 -14.18 6.43
N GLU A 59 10.46 -14.66 7.68
CA GLU A 59 9.70 -14.04 8.78
C GLU A 59 10.01 -12.54 8.93
N LYS A 60 11.29 -12.18 8.79
CA LYS A 60 11.73 -10.78 8.83
C LYS A 60 11.07 -9.94 7.74
N GLU A 61 10.93 -10.47 6.53
CA GLU A 61 10.31 -9.75 5.42
C GLU A 61 8.82 -9.50 5.66
N LEU A 62 8.12 -10.49 6.21
CA LEU A 62 6.73 -10.35 6.62
C LEU A 62 6.57 -9.32 7.74
N ALA A 63 7.48 -9.33 8.72
CA ALA A 63 7.51 -8.35 9.80
C ALA A 63 7.77 -6.92 9.29
N ASP A 64 8.75 -6.74 8.41
CA ASP A 64 9.08 -5.46 7.79
C ASP A 64 7.90 -4.92 6.94
N PHE A 65 7.22 -5.81 6.22
CA PHE A 65 6.02 -5.46 5.45
C PHE A 65 4.87 -5.00 6.36
N GLY A 66 4.57 -5.76 7.42
CA GLY A 66 3.56 -5.39 8.41
C GLY A 66 3.88 -4.07 9.12
N TYR A 67 5.15 -3.88 9.50
CA TYR A 67 5.62 -2.63 10.10
C TYR A 67 5.40 -1.44 9.17
N SER A 68 5.71 -1.59 7.88
CA SER A 68 5.54 -0.54 6.86
C SER A 68 4.09 -0.07 6.76
N ILE A 69 3.12 -0.99 6.80
CA ILE A 69 1.69 -0.66 6.81
C ILE A 69 1.31 0.11 8.08
N LEU A 70 1.69 -0.43 9.25
CA LEU A 70 1.36 0.18 10.54
C LEU A 70 1.98 1.56 10.70
N ALA A 71 3.21 1.75 10.24
CA ALA A 71 3.91 3.04 10.26
C ALA A 71 3.16 4.10 9.43
N ARG A 72 2.67 3.76 8.23
CA ARG A 72 1.89 4.69 7.41
C ARG A 72 0.52 5.00 7.99
N LEU A 73 -0.20 3.99 8.45
CA LEU A 73 -1.49 4.22 9.13
C LEU A 73 -1.32 5.09 10.38
N ALA A 74 -0.26 4.88 11.17
CA ALA A 74 0.04 5.73 12.32
C ALA A 74 0.35 7.18 11.90
N ALA A 75 1.03 7.39 10.77
CA ALA A 75 1.29 8.72 10.23
C ALA A 75 -0.02 9.43 9.83
N PHE A 76 -0.91 8.77 9.09
CA PHE A 76 -2.21 9.34 8.73
C PHE A 76 -3.05 9.68 9.97
N ARG A 77 -3.00 8.82 11.00
CA ARG A 77 -3.71 9.05 12.26
C ARG A 77 -3.21 10.32 12.94
N LYS A 78 -1.90 10.52 13.01
CA LYS A 78 -1.28 11.71 13.60
C LYS A 78 -1.67 12.99 12.85
N CYS A 79 -1.89 12.90 11.55
CA CYS A 79 -2.32 14.02 10.71
C CYS A 79 -3.85 14.24 10.70
N GLY A 80 -4.64 13.38 11.35
CA GLY A 80 -6.11 13.45 11.32
C GLY A 80 -6.70 13.08 9.95
N GLU A 81 -5.96 12.30 9.15
CA GLU A 81 -6.27 11.93 7.77
C GLU A 81 -6.89 10.52 7.65
N ILE A 82 -7.57 10.02 8.69
CA ILE A 82 -8.32 8.76 8.66
C ILE A 82 -9.71 8.92 9.28
#